data_AF-A0A4Q5S9I7-F1
#
_entry.id   AF-A0A4Q5S9I7-F1
#
_cell.length_a   1.000
_cell.length_b   1.000
_cell.length_c   1.000
_cell.angle_alpha   90.00
_cell.angle_beta   90.00
_cell.angle_gamma   90.00
#
_symmetry.space_group_name_H-M   'P 1'
#
loop_
_entity.id
_entity.type
_entity.pdbx_description
1 polymer ?
#
loop_
_entity_poly.entity_id
_entity_poly.type
_entity_poly.pdbx_seq_one_letter_code
_entity_poly.pdbx_strand_id
1 'polypeptide(L)'
;QTQATSSSQLTAFEGPTNRGDNYASRIRGYICVPQTGSYVFWIAGDDAAELYLSADDNPSNKIRIASLLSWTNYREWTKFASQKSAAITLTAGKKYYIEAIQKQGGGGDNLSVQWQLPGGTVESPLPGKYLSPYSTSAINLSLKTSSVQVITAAATAITADETVKTGLFIYPNPVAEQGTVEFALPDAGQTNIVLYDMKGGLISRLYDGVTAANTTIRLKLNAGNLQNGTYLIYLTSGKTRLTKKLLVQK
;
A
#
# COMPACT_ATOMS: atom_id res chain seq x y z
N GLN A 1 -2.71 -15.78 3.28
CA GLN A 1 -3.60 -14.82 2.58
C GLN A 1 -3.52 -15.13 1.09
N THR A 2 -4.65 -15.29 0.41
CA THR A 2 -4.70 -15.58 -1.03
C THR A 2 -4.29 -14.33 -1.83
N GLN A 3 -3.66 -14.55 -3.00
CA GLN A 3 -3.24 -13.45 -3.87
C GLN A 3 -4.47 -12.79 -4.51
N ALA A 4 -4.52 -11.46 -4.52
CA ALA A 4 -5.62 -10.74 -5.13
C ALA A 4 -5.60 -10.92 -6.65
N THR A 5 -6.75 -11.21 -7.24
CA THR A 5 -6.93 -11.36 -8.70
C THR A 5 -7.11 -10.00 -9.40
N SER A 6 -7.39 -8.93 -8.65
CA SER A 6 -7.41 -7.54 -9.13
C SER A 6 -7.11 -6.54 -8.02
N SER A 7 -6.70 -5.32 -8.37
CA SER A 7 -6.41 -4.23 -7.44
C SER A 7 -6.68 -2.88 -8.09
N SER A 8 -7.16 -1.90 -7.30
CA SER A 8 -7.42 -0.53 -7.74
C SER A 8 -7.21 0.46 -6.59
N GLN A 9 -6.84 1.71 -6.91
CA GLN A 9 -6.86 2.81 -5.95
C GLN A 9 -8.27 3.38 -5.86
N LEU A 10 -8.69 3.76 -4.65
CA LEU A 10 -10.04 4.27 -4.39
C LEU A 10 -9.98 5.74 -4.00
N THR A 11 -11.01 6.49 -4.40
CA THR A 11 -11.22 7.90 -4.03
C THR A 11 -12.05 8.07 -2.76
N ALA A 12 -12.58 6.96 -2.22
CA ALA A 12 -13.23 6.85 -0.92
C ALA A 12 -13.08 5.44 -0.36
N PHE A 13 -13.40 5.23 0.92
CA PHE A 13 -13.40 3.88 1.53
C PHE A 13 -14.65 3.10 1.10
N GLU A 14 -14.75 2.83 -0.19
CA GLU A 14 -15.89 2.20 -0.83
C GLU A 14 -15.43 1.39 -2.05
N GLY A 15 -15.92 0.17 -2.13
CA GLY A 15 -15.69 -0.73 -3.25
C GLY A 15 -16.66 -0.49 -4.41
N PRO A 16 -16.35 -1.02 -5.60
CA PRO A 16 -17.31 -1.05 -6.71
C PRO A 16 -18.56 -1.85 -6.32
N THR A 17 -19.68 -1.56 -6.98
CA THR A 17 -20.93 -2.32 -6.85
C THR A 17 -21.13 -3.26 -8.04
N ASN A 18 -21.82 -4.38 -7.82
CA ASN A 18 -22.19 -5.34 -8.87
C ASN A 18 -20.98 -5.88 -9.66
N ARG A 19 -19.87 -6.16 -8.96
CA ARG A 19 -18.66 -6.78 -9.51
C ARG A 19 -18.84 -8.26 -9.86
N GLY A 20 -19.74 -8.97 -9.20
CA GLY A 20 -20.01 -10.39 -9.47
C GLY A 20 -20.25 -11.21 -8.20
N ASP A 21 -20.30 -12.53 -8.35
CA ASP A 21 -20.63 -13.44 -7.26
C ASP A 21 -19.43 -14.28 -6.79
N ASN A 22 -19.52 -14.82 -5.58
CA ASN A 22 -18.62 -15.81 -4.99
C ASN A 22 -17.16 -15.37 -4.89
N TYR A 23 -16.93 -14.14 -4.45
CA TYR A 23 -15.60 -13.56 -4.31
C TYR A 23 -15.34 -13.02 -2.89
N ALA A 24 -14.07 -12.84 -2.56
CA ALA A 24 -13.67 -12.07 -1.39
C ALA A 24 -13.05 -10.75 -1.84
N SER A 25 -13.35 -9.69 -1.11
CA SER A 25 -12.85 -8.35 -1.38
C SER A 25 -12.12 -7.82 -0.15
N ARG A 26 -11.16 -6.93 -0.41
CA ARG A 26 -10.46 -6.22 0.65
C ARG A 26 -10.10 -4.82 0.22
N ILE A 27 -10.48 -3.86 1.06
CA ILE A 27 -10.00 -2.48 1.02
C ILE A 27 -9.08 -2.29 2.22
N ARG A 28 -7.84 -1.84 2.00
CA ARG A 28 -6.88 -1.58 3.08
C ARG A 28 -6.02 -0.38 2.80
N GLY A 29 -5.60 0.28 3.87
CA GLY A 29 -4.77 1.47 3.80
C GLY A 29 -4.51 2.02 5.19
N TYR A 30 -4.30 3.32 5.24
CA TYR A 30 -4.18 4.05 6.47
C TYR A 30 -5.13 5.24 6.47
N ILE A 31 -5.63 5.60 7.64
CA ILE A 31 -6.35 6.86 7.86
C ILE A 31 -5.43 7.88 8.53
N CYS A 32 -5.52 9.14 8.09
CA CYS A 32 -4.93 10.30 8.75
C CYS A 32 -6.08 11.21 9.19
N VAL A 33 -6.34 11.28 10.50
CA VAL A 33 -7.51 12.00 11.01
C VAL A 33 -7.24 13.50 11.08
N PRO A 34 -8.21 14.36 10.67
CA PRO A 34 -8.01 15.80 10.60
C PRO A 34 -7.99 16.50 11.97
N GLN A 35 -8.56 15.87 13.00
CA GLN A 35 -8.67 16.45 14.33
C GLN A 35 -8.59 15.35 15.41
N THR A 36 -8.14 15.74 16.60
CA THR A 36 -8.10 14.83 17.74
C THR A 36 -9.50 14.72 18.34
N GLY A 37 -9.96 13.52 18.62
CA GLY A 37 -11.21 13.31 19.34
C GLY A 37 -11.83 11.94 19.10
N SER A 38 -13.10 11.81 19.46
CA SER A 38 -13.87 10.58 19.31
C SER A 38 -14.45 10.44 17.91
N TYR A 39 -14.11 9.34 17.25
CA TYR A 39 -14.64 8.92 15.96
C TYR A 39 -15.55 7.71 16.12
N VAL A 40 -16.56 7.59 15.26
CA VAL A 40 -17.39 6.38 15.14
C VAL A 40 -17.37 5.94 13.69
N PHE A 41 -17.28 4.63 13.45
CA PHE A 41 -17.21 4.05 12.11
C PHE A 41 -18.42 3.17 11.85
N TRP A 42 -18.83 3.11 10.58
CA TRP A 42 -19.82 2.15 10.13
C TRP A 42 -19.37 1.42 8.89
N ILE A 43 -19.84 0.19 8.73
CA ILE A 43 -19.64 -0.64 7.54
C ILE A 43 -20.99 -1.07 6.96
N ALA A 44 -21.15 -0.98 5.65
CA ALA A 44 -22.24 -1.58 4.87
C ALA A 44 -21.61 -2.54 3.87
N GLY A 45 -22.20 -3.71 3.69
CA GLY A 45 -21.64 -4.76 2.87
C GLY A 45 -22.71 -5.73 2.40
N ASP A 46 -22.48 -6.34 1.26
CA ASP A 46 -23.27 -7.46 0.75
C ASP A 46 -22.27 -8.51 0.29
N ASP A 47 -22.18 -9.72 0.83
CA ASP A 47 -22.88 -10.33 1.95
C ASP A 47 -22.19 -9.96 3.27
N ALA A 48 -21.30 -10.80 3.79
CA ALA A 48 -20.68 -10.61 5.09
C ALA A 48 -19.44 -9.73 4.97
N ALA A 49 -19.26 -8.79 5.92
CA ALA A 49 -18.11 -7.91 5.94
C ALA A 49 -17.66 -7.54 7.36
N GLU A 50 -16.37 -7.27 7.51
CA GLU A 50 -15.74 -6.88 8.76
C GLU A 50 -14.84 -5.65 8.54
N LEU A 51 -14.89 -4.71 9.48
CA LEU A 51 -14.03 -3.53 9.52
C LEU A 51 -13.04 -3.64 10.68
N TYR A 52 -11.77 -3.41 10.37
CA TYR A 52 -10.66 -3.45 11.30
C TYR A 52 -9.97 -2.08 11.36
N LEU A 53 -9.54 -1.71 12.56
CA LEU A 53 -8.72 -0.53 12.82
C LEU A 53 -7.61 -0.89 13.79
N SER A 54 -6.39 -0.42 13.51
CA SER A 54 -5.27 -0.50 14.45
C SER A 54 -5.21 0.76 15.32
N ALA A 55 -4.68 0.60 16.54
CA ALA A 55 -4.35 1.71 17.42
C ALA A 55 -3.15 2.55 16.91
N ASP A 56 -2.46 2.07 15.89
CA ASP A 56 -1.28 2.67 15.28
C ASP A 56 -1.21 2.34 13.77
N ASP A 57 -0.06 2.59 13.15
CA ASP A 57 0.20 2.27 11.74
C ASP A 57 0.61 0.80 11.51
N ASN A 58 0.71 -0.04 12.54
CA ASN A 58 1.06 -1.45 12.42
C ASN A 58 -0.20 -2.30 12.14
N PRO A 59 -0.32 -2.95 10.97
CA PRO A 59 -1.47 -3.80 10.63
C PRO A 59 -1.65 -5.00 11.57
N SER A 60 -0.60 -5.40 12.29
CA SER A 60 -0.64 -6.53 13.23
C SER A 60 -1.41 -6.19 14.50
N ASN A 61 -1.57 -4.90 14.81
CA ASN A 61 -2.26 -4.41 16.01
C ASN A 61 -3.74 -4.11 15.76
N LYS A 62 -4.27 -4.46 14.57
CA LYS A 62 -5.66 -4.21 14.21
C LYS A 62 -6.62 -5.04 15.06
N ILE A 63 -7.73 -4.42 15.45
CA ILE A 63 -8.87 -5.07 16.07
C ILE A 63 -10.11 -4.88 15.19
N ARG A 64 -11.06 -5.82 15.26
CA ARG A 64 -12.34 -5.66 14.58
C ARG A 64 -13.18 -4.63 15.35
N ILE A 65 -13.65 -3.60 14.65
CA ILE A 65 -14.42 -2.49 15.24
C ILE A 65 -15.89 -2.48 14.81
N ALA A 66 -16.21 -3.10 13.67
CA ALA A 66 -17.59 -3.24 13.19
C ALA A 66 -17.70 -4.44 12.22
N SER A 67 -18.90 -4.99 12.06
CA SER A 67 -19.14 -6.14 11.20
C SER A 67 -20.61 -6.33 10.84
N LEU A 68 -20.86 -7.08 9.78
CA LEU A 68 -22.15 -7.61 9.40
C LEU A 68 -21.98 -9.05 8.91
N LEU A 69 -22.89 -9.94 9.33
CA LEU A 69 -22.86 -11.36 8.96
C LEU A 69 -23.78 -11.71 7.78
N SER A 70 -24.55 -10.73 7.31
CA SER A 70 -25.51 -10.83 6.21
C SER A 70 -25.55 -9.49 5.47
N TRP A 71 -26.01 -9.49 4.24
CA TRP A 71 -26.06 -8.31 3.39
C TRP A 71 -26.87 -7.12 3.94
N THR A 72 -26.46 -5.94 3.53
CA THR A 72 -27.16 -4.65 3.63
C THR A 72 -27.26 -4.04 2.24
N ASN A 73 -28.27 -3.20 1.99
CA ASN A 73 -28.28 -2.38 0.78
C ASN A 73 -27.05 -1.46 0.73
N TYR A 74 -26.77 -0.91 -0.45
CA TYR A 74 -25.72 0.07 -0.65
C TYR A 74 -25.86 1.25 0.34
N ARG A 75 -24.81 1.46 1.14
CA ARG A 75 -24.75 2.49 2.20
C ARG A 75 -25.90 2.44 3.21
N GLU A 76 -26.44 1.26 3.49
CA GLU A 76 -27.42 1.07 4.56
C GLU A 76 -26.70 0.83 5.89
N TRP A 77 -26.62 1.87 6.73
CA TRP A 77 -25.75 1.89 7.91
C TRP A 77 -26.35 1.34 9.21
N THR A 78 -27.66 1.07 9.24
CA THR A 78 -28.40 0.85 10.49
C THR A 78 -29.22 -0.44 10.52
N LYS A 79 -29.04 -1.34 9.53
CA LYS A 79 -29.74 -2.63 9.48
C LYS A 79 -29.35 -3.54 10.65
N PHE A 80 -28.07 -3.53 11.03
CA PHE A 80 -27.56 -4.27 12.19
C PHE A 80 -26.79 -3.34 13.13
N ALA A 81 -26.99 -3.50 14.44
CA ALA A 81 -26.25 -2.74 15.44
C ALA A 81 -24.73 -2.96 15.35
N SER A 82 -24.30 -4.16 14.92
CA SER A 82 -22.89 -4.53 14.75
C SER A 82 -22.19 -3.76 13.62
N GLN A 83 -22.95 -3.09 12.73
CA GLN A 83 -22.37 -2.26 11.67
C GLN A 83 -21.66 -1.02 12.24
N LYS A 84 -21.96 -0.63 13.48
CA LYS A 84 -21.47 0.57 14.14
C LYS A 84 -20.40 0.23 15.17
N SER A 85 -19.26 0.92 15.13
CA SER A 85 -18.24 0.81 16.16
C SER A 85 -18.63 1.51 17.45
N ALA A 86 -17.96 1.15 18.55
CA ALA A 86 -17.85 2.07 19.68
C ALA A 86 -17.16 3.39 19.26
N ALA A 87 -17.24 4.40 20.11
CA ALA A 87 -16.44 5.61 20.01
C ALA A 87 -14.94 5.27 20.17
N ILE A 88 -14.10 5.70 19.23
CA ILE A 88 -12.66 5.46 19.21
C ILE A 88 -11.94 6.80 19.22
N THR A 89 -11.11 7.04 20.23
CA THR A 89 -10.31 8.26 20.31
C THR A 89 -9.10 8.16 19.40
N LEU A 90 -9.01 9.08 18.43
CA LEU A 90 -7.89 9.19 17.51
C LEU A 90 -7.23 10.57 17.67
N THR A 91 -5.91 10.61 17.53
CA THR A 91 -5.10 11.83 17.57
C THR A 91 -4.82 12.34 16.15
N ALA A 92 -5.02 13.64 15.91
CA ALA A 92 -4.70 14.30 14.66
C ALA A 92 -3.23 14.10 14.24
N GLY A 93 -3.00 13.99 12.93
CA GLY A 93 -1.66 13.82 12.36
C GLY A 93 -1.03 12.45 12.59
N LYS A 94 -1.65 11.56 13.38
CA LYS A 94 -1.26 10.15 13.45
C LYS A 94 -1.89 9.35 12.32
N LYS A 95 -1.14 8.35 11.88
CA LYS A 95 -1.54 7.37 10.89
C LYS A 95 -2.07 6.12 11.60
N TYR A 96 -3.22 5.63 11.18
CA TYR A 96 -3.81 4.40 11.73
C TYR A 96 -4.12 3.41 10.60
N TYR A 97 -3.74 2.15 10.75
CA TYR A 97 -4.08 1.13 9.78
C TYR A 97 -5.58 0.82 9.80
N ILE A 98 -6.21 0.74 8.63
CA ILE A 98 -7.62 0.41 8.45
C ILE A 98 -7.80 -0.62 7.34
N GLU A 99 -8.70 -1.59 7.56
CA GLU A 99 -8.97 -2.66 6.59
C GLU A 99 -10.45 -3.07 6.67
N ALA A 100 -11.15 -3.11 5.54
CA ALA A 100 -12.40 -3.82 5.42
C ALA A 100 -12.20 -5.06 4.57
N ILE A 101 -12.78 -6.17 5.01
CA ILE A 101 -12.84 -7.41 4.27
C ILE A 101 -14.29 -7.81 4.05
N GLN A 102 -14.56 -8.43 2.91
CA GLN A 102 -15.88 -8.85 2.50
C GLN A 102 -15.79 -10.26 1.93
N LYS A 103 -16.74 -11.12 2.27
CA LYS A 103 -17.01 -12.37 1.58
C LYS A 103 -18.36 -12.22 0.90
N GLN A 104 -18.34 -12.18 -0.42
CA GLN A 104 -19.54 -12.09 -1.21
C GLN A 104 -19.99 -13.48 -1.69
N GLY A 105 -21.26 -13.83 -1.44
CA GLY A 105 -21.96 -15.00 -1.94
C GLY A 105 -22.57 -14.71 -3.30
N GLY A 106 -23.82 -14.22 -3.36
CA GLY A 106 -24.42 -13.86 -4.64
C GLY A 106 -25.57 -12.87 -4.54
N GLY A 107 -25.86 -12.17 -5.63
CA GLY A 107 -26.87 -11.11 -5.67
C GLY A 107 -26.26 -9.77 -6.07
N GLY A 108 -26.72 -8.68 -5.46
CA GLY A 108 -26.01 -7.40 -5.58
C GLY A 108 -24.72 -7.44 -4.76
N ASP A 109 -23.75 -6.56 -5.00
CA ASP A 109 -22.59 -6.44 -4.12
C ASP A 109 -22.24 -4.99 -3.81
N ASN A 110 -21.82 -4.76 -2.57
CA ASN A 110 -21.27 -3.49 -2.13
C ASN A 110 -20.35 -3.67 -0.92
N LEU A 111 -19.46 -2.70 -0.74
CA LEU A 111 -18.68 -2.54 0.48
C LEU A 111 -18.42 -1.05 0.69
N SER A 112 -18.96 -0.46 1.74
CA SER A 112 -18.83 0.97 2.02
C SER A 112 -18.52 1.18 3.49
N VAL A 113 -17.68 2.15 3.80
CA VAL A 113 -17.40 2.59 5.17
C VAL A 113 -17.68 4.07 5.28
N GLN A 114 -18.42 4.47 6.31
CA GLN A 114 -18.58 5.88 6.68
C GLN A 114 -17.97 6.11 8.07
N TRP A 115 -17.86 7.38 8.44
CA TRP A 115 -17.43 7.75 9.78
C TRP A 115 -18.11 9.04 10.27
N GLN A 116 -18.07 9.21 11.57
CA GLN A 116 -18.46 10.42 12.27
C GLN A 116 -17.22 11.04 12.90
N LEU A 117 -17.00 12.32 12.61
CA LEU A 117 -15.92 13.13 13.18
C LEU A 117 -16.26 13.57 14.61
N PRO A 118 -15.24 13.99 15.39
CA PRO A 118 -15.45 14.78 16.59
C PRO A 118 -16.35 15.98 16.28
N GLY A 119 -17.40 16.18 17.09
CA GLY A 119 -18.41 17.22 16.86
C GLY A 119 -19.64 16.75 16.09
N GLY A 120 -19.69 15.50 15.61
CA GLY A 120 -20.92 14.87 15.12
C GLY A 120 -21.13 14.90 13.59
N THR A 121 -20.28 15.60 12.84
CA THR A 121 -20.32 15.58 11.37
C THR A 121 -20.09 14.17 10.85
N VAL A 122 -20.99 13.68 9.99
CA VAL A 122 -20.87 12.39 9.31
C VAL A 122 -20.43 12.61 7.87
N GLU A 123 -19.40 11.89 7.42
CA GLU A 123 -19.02 11.82 6.01
C GLU A 123 -19.26 10.40 5.50
N SER A 124 -20.05 10.28 4.41
CA SER A 124 -20.54 9.02 3.86
C SER A 124 -20.33 8.97 2.34
N PRO A 125 -19.38 8.16 1.83
CA PRO A 125 -18.45 7.29 2.55
C PRO A 125 -17.26 8.09 3.11
N LEU A 126 -16.39 7.42 3.87
CA LEU A 126 -15.14 7.97 4.38
C LEU A 126 -14.28 8.47 3.19
N PRO A 127 -14.04 9.79 3.07
CA PRO A 127 -13.41 10.36 1.88
C PRO A 127 -11.94 9.96 1.71
N GLY A 128 -11.52 9.75 0.46
CA GLY A 128 -10.14 9.38 0.13
C GLY A 128 -9.09 10.43 0.51
N LYS A 129 -9.47 11.70 0.71
CA LYS A 129 -8.57 12.75 1.23
C LYS A 129 -8.00 12.43 2.62
N TYR A 130 -8.64 11.55 3.38
CA TYR A 130 -8.15 11.08 4.68
C TYR A 130 -7.46 9.72 4.60
N LEU A 131 -7.37 9.13 3.40
CA LEU A 131 -6.82 7.80 3.18
C LEU A 131 -5.45 7.87 2.53
N SER A 132 -4.59 6.94 2.93
CA SER A 132 -3.32 6.66 2.26
C SER A 132 -3.26 5.20 1.85
N PRO A 133 -2.71 4.87 0.67
CA PRO A 133 -2.58 3.48 0.23
C PRO A 133 -1.81 2.62 1.23
N TYR A 134 -2.15 1.33 1.30
CA TYR A 134 -1.37 0.36 2.06
C TYR A 134 -0.04 0.08 1.36
N SER A 135 1.06 0.55 1.93
CA SER A 135 2.42 0.14 1.57
C SER A 135 2.90 -0.96 2.51
N THR A 136 3.28 -2.11 1.97
CA THR A 136 4.12 -3.05 2.71
C THR A 136 5.52 -2.47 2.76
N SER A 137 5.90 -1.86 3.87
CA SER A 137 7.32 -1.62 4.14
C SER A 137 8.00 -2.98 4.22
N ALA A 138 8.87 -3.31 3.28
CA ALA A 138 9.76 -4.45 3.44
C ALA A 138 10.55 -4.23 4.73
N ILE A 139 10.37 -5.10 5.72
CA ILE A 139 11.15 -5.07 6.95
C ILE A 139 12.59 -5.39 6.55
N ASN A 140 13.44 -4.37 6.41
CA ASN A 140 14.87 -4.57 6.57
C ASN A 140 15.08 -4.82 8.06
N LEU A 141 15.08 -6.10 8.45
CA LEU A 141 15.44 -6.52 9.80
C LEU A 141 16.94 -6.21 9.99
N SER A 142 17.26 -4.96 10.31
CA SER A 142 18.58 -4.59 10.80
C SER A 142 18.66 -5.12 12.23
N LEU A 143 19.21 -6.32 12.36
CA LEU A 143 19.67 -6.82 13.65
C LEU A 143 20.65 -5.80 14.20
N LYS A 144 20.35 -5.25 15.38
CA LYS A 144 21.26 -4.39 16.13
C LYS A 144 22.48 -5.22 16.55
N THR A 145 23.53 -5.20 15.75
CA THR A 145 24.88 -5.39 16.27
C THR A 145 25.33 -4.06 16.87
N SER A 146 25.48 -4.06 18.19
CA SER A 146 26.08 -2.94 18.93
C SER A 146 27.50 -2.68 18.47
N SER A 147 27.90 -1.41 18.60
CA SER A 147 29.20 -0.78 18.34
C SER A 147 29.63 -0.66 16.88
N VAL A 148 29.51 0.55 16.32
CA VAL A 148 30.66 1.40 15.96
C VAL A 148 30.21 2.87 16.07
N GLN A 149 30.91 3.67 16.87
CA GLN A 149 30.77 5.13 16.86
C GLN A 149 31.35 5.70 15.57
N VAL A 150 30.61 6.56 14.85
CA VAL A 150 31.23 7.55 13.97
C VAL A 150 30.50 8.89 14.03
N ILE A 151 31.09 9.77 14.85
CA ILE A 151 31.33 11.21 14.65
C ILE A 151 30.27 12.04 13.89
N THR A 152 29.70 12.98 14.63
CA THR A 152 28.93 14.15 14.19
C THR A 152 29.64 14.90 13.05
N ALA A 153 28.93 15.17 11.95
CA ALA A 153 29.35 16.16 10.96
C ALA A 153 28.17 17.10 10.67
N ALA A 154 28.43 18.40 10.86
CA ALA A 154 27.48 19.48 10.66
C ALA A 154 26.96 19.52 9.22
N ALA A 155 25.64 19.67 9.06
CA ALA A 155 25.04 19.92 7.76
C ALA A 155 25.21 21.39 7.40
N THR A 156 26.25 21.69 6.64
CA THR A 156 26.36 22.91 5.84
C THR A 156 25.40 22.77 4.65
N ALA A 157 24.61 23.80 4.37
CA ALA A 157 23.74 23.85 3.20
C ALA A 157 24.56 23.65 1.91
N ILE A 158 24.12 22.74 1.04
CA ILE A 158 24.69 22.59 -0.30
C ILE A 158 23.63 22.96 -1.33
N THR A 159 23.95 24.02 -2.04
CA THR A 159 23.32 24.58 -3.24
C THR A 159 23.27 23.58 -4.39
N ALA A 160 22.26 23.75 -5.25
CA ALA A 160 22.07 23.04 -6.51
C ALA A 160 23.33 23.00 -7.38
N ASP A 161 23.71 21.80 -7.88
CA ASP A 161 24.08 21.50 -9.28
C ASP A 161 24.75 20.10 -9.39
N GLU A 162 24.02 19.02 -9.05
CA GLU A 162 24.37 17.67 -9.53
C GLU A 162 23.31 17.26 -10.54
N THR A 163 23.70 17.10 -11.81
CA THR A 163 22.81 16.58 -12.85
C THR A 163 22.46 15.13 -12.51
N VAL A 164 21.28 14.91 -11.94
CA VAL A 164 20.77 13.59 -11.61
C VAL A 164 20.70 12.76 -12.89
N LYS A 165 21.53 11.72 -12.99
CA LYS A 165 21.57 10.83 -14.15
C LYS A 165 20.28 10.00 -14.22
N THR A 166 19.34 10.43 -15.05
CA THR A 166 18.10 9.69 -15.29
C THR A 166 18.36 8.37 -16.01
N GLY A 167 17.66 7.31 -15.60
CA GLY A 167 17.80 5.99 -16.18
C GLY A 167 17.41 4.88 -15.21
N LEU A 168 17.59 3.63 -15.64
CA LEU A 168 17.46 2.43 -14.83
C LEU A 168 18.79 1.68 -14.88
N PHE A 169 19.36 1.39 -13.73
CA PHE A 169 20.68 0.80 -13.57
C PHE A 169 20.65 -0.36 -12.58
N ILE A 170 21.56 -1.32 -12.76
CA ILE A 170 21.61 -2.54 -11.97
C ILE A 170 23.07 -2.85 -11.65
N TYR A 171 23.39 -3.05 -10.37
CA TYR A 171 24.75 -3.32 -9.91
C TYR A 171 24.78 -4.31 -8.73
N PRO A 172 25.67 -5.32 -8.72
CA PRO A 172 26.46 -5.79 -9.86
C PRO A 172 25.55 -6.53 -10.87
N ASN A 173 25.99 -6.59 -12.11
CA ASN A 173 25.39 -7.44 -13.15
C ASN A 173 26.56 -8.10 -13.91
N PRO A 174 26.85 -9.40 -13.72
CA PRO A 174 26.04 -10.43 -13.04
C PRO A 174 25.84 -10.23 -11.53
N VAL A 175 24.70 -10.69 -11.00
CA VAL A 175 24.38 -10.72 -9.57
C VAL A 175 24.44 -12.16 -9.04
N ALA A 176 25.09 -12.37 -7.90
CA ALA A 176 25.13 -13.70 -7.25
C ALA A 176 23.95 -13.88 -6.28
N GLU A 177 23.89 -13.05 -5.24
CA GLU A 177 22.85 -13.13 -4.22
C GLU A 177 22.13 -11.80 -3.99
N GLN A 178 22.85 -10.69 -3.98
CA GLN A 178 22.31 -9.35 -3.72
C GLN A 178 22.84 -8.36 -4.75
N GLY A 179 21.95 -7.53 -5.26
CA GLY A 179 22.27 -6.41 -6.13
C GLY A 179 21.46 -5.17 -5.75
N THR A 180 21.64 -4.13 -6.55
CA THR A 180 20.97 -2.84 -6.41
C THR A 180 20.35 -2.48 -7.74
N VAL A 181 19.08 -2.07 -7.71
CA VAL A 181 18.40 -1.41 -8.82
C VAL A 181 18.33 0.06 -8.47
N GLU A 182 18.99 0.89 -9.27
CA GLU A 182 18.97 2.34 -9.12
C GLU A 182 18.20 2.96 -10.27
N PHE A 183 17.33 3.94 -9.99
CA PHE A 183 16.67 4.68 -11.04
C PHE A 183 16.41 6.14 -10.67
N ALA A 184 16.33 6.98 -11.70
CA ALA A 184 15.85 8.35 -11.62
C ALA A 184 15.09 8.67 -12.92
N LEU A 185 13.99 9.41 -12.81
CA LEU A 185 13.12 9.75 -13.94
C LEU A 185 13.03 11.27 -14.09
N PRO A 186 12.96 11.81 -15.32
CA PRO A 186 12.87 13.25 -15.54
C PRO A 186 11.55 13.84 -15.05
N ASP A 187 10.47 13.04 -15.08
CA ASP A 187 9.12 13.45 -14.71
C ASP A 187 8.67 12.76 -13.42
N ALA A 188 7.84 13.46 -12.64
CA ALA A 188 7.15 12.87 -11.52
C ALA A 188 5.98 12.01 -11.99
N GLY A 189 5.71 10.89 -11.32
CA GLY A 189 4.62 10.00 -11.72
C GLY A 189 4.53 8.73 -10.90
N GLN A 190 3.41 8.00 -11.07
CA GLN A 190 3.26 6.66 -10.53
C GLN A 190 4.21 5.71 -11.26
N THR A 191 5.21 5.21 -10.54
CA THR A 191 6.27 4.35 -11.06
C THR A 191 6.14 2.93 -10.52
N ASN A 192 6.22 1.95 -11.42
CA ASN A 192 6.19 0.53 -11.10
C ASN A 192 7.46 -0.13 -11.63
N ILE A 193 8.13 -0.95 -10.81
CA ILE A 193 9.30 -1.74 -11.22
C ILE A 193 9.05 -3.21 -10.93
N VAL A 194 9.19 -4.05 -11.96
CA VAL A 194 8.90 -5.48 -11.90
C VAL A 194 10.04 -6.28 -12.50
N LEU A 195 10.40 -7.36 -11.83
CA LEU A 195 11.29 -8.41 -12.29
C LEU A 195 10.47 -9.56 -12.90
N TYR A 196 10.82 -9.96 -14.12
CA TYR A 196 10.22 -11.07 -14.86
C TYR A 196 11.28 -12.12 -15.23
N ASP A 197 10.84 -13.36 -15.40
CA ASP A 197 11.61 -14.38 -16.11
C ASP A 197 11.57 -14.16 -17.64
N MET A 198 12.36 -14.93 -18.39
CA MET A 198 12.38 -14.84 -19.86
C MET A 198 11.12 -15.37 -20.55
N LYS A 199 10.21 -16.03 -19.82
CA LYS A 199 8.91 -16.51 -20.32
C LYS A 199 7.79 -15.48 -20.08
N GLY A 200 8.10 -14.33 -19.47
CA GLY A 200 7.13 -13.29 -19.12
C GLY A 200 6.41 -13.54 -17.79
N GLY A 201 6.83 -14.54 -17.01
CA GLY A 201 6.32 -14.80 -15.66
C GLY A 201 6.81 -13.73 -14.69
N LEU A 202 5.87 -13.14 -13.95
CA LEU A 202 6.18 -12.13 -12.93
C LEU A 202 6.86 -12.80 -11.74
N ILE A 203 8.10 -12.42 -11.47
CA ILE A 203 8.91 -12.97 -10.36
C ILE A 203 8.75 -12.11 -9.11
N SER A 204 8.91 -10.80 -9.23
CA SER A 204 8.81 -9.89 -8.09
C SER A 204 8.53 -8.46 -8.52
N ARG A 205 7.78 -7.72 -7.70
CA ARG A 205 7.61 -6.27 -7.85
C ARG A 205 8.62 -5.60 -6.91
N LEU A 206 9.58 -4.87 -7.49
CA LEU A 206 10.67 -4.22 -6.76
C LEU A 206 10.28 -2.84 -6.24
N TYR A 207 9.36 -2.15 -6.92
CA TYR A 207 8.88 -0.83 -6.53
C TYR A 207 7.49 -0.55 -7.08
N ASP A 208 6.69 0.21 -6.31
CA ASP A 208 5.37 0.69 -6.72
C ASP A 208 5.01 1.93 -5.89
N GLY A 209 5.02 3.10 -6.52
CA GLY A 209 4.76 4.34 -5.82
C GLY A 209 4.96 5.57 -6.69
N VAL A 210 4.53 6.71 -6.16
CA VAL A 210 4.78 8.01 -6.81
C VAL A 210 6.24 8.38 -6.60
N THR A 211 6.93 8.67 -7.70
CA THR A 211 8.31 9.16 -7.70
C THR A 211 8.33 10.61 -8.10
N ALA A 212 9.08 11.44 -7.38
CA ALA A 212 9.33 12.81 -7.78
C ALA A 212 10.32 12.85 -8.97
N ALA A 213 10.21 13.89 -9.79
CA ALA A 213 11.13 14.18 -10.88
C ALA A 213 12.57 14.30 -10.37
N ASN A 214 13.53 13.80 -11.14
CA ASN A 214 14.97 13.86 -10.89
C ASN A 214 15.37 13.38 -9.49
N THR A 215 14.63 12.42 -8.91
CA THR A 215 14.96 11.84 -7.61
C THR A 215 15.55 10.45 -7.80
N THR A 216 16.79 10.25 -7.34
CA THR A 216 17.46 8.96 -7.37
C THR A 216 16.90 8.04 -6.28
N ILE A 217 16.39 6.88 -6.69
CA ILE A 217 15.90 5.83 -5.79
C ILE A 217 16.76 4.59 -5.97
N ARG A 218 17.24 4.04 -4.85
CA ARG A 218 18.01 2.80 -4.79
C ARG A 218 17.20 1.71 -4.11
N LEU A 219 17.02 0.61 -4.82
CA LEU A 219 16.27 -0.55 -4.37
C LEU A 219 17.20 -1.73 -4.22
N LYS A 220 17.04 -2.47 -3.14
CA LYS A 220 17.77 -3.73 -2.94
C LYS A 220 17.13 -4.83 -3.78
N LEU A 221 17.94 -5.51 -4.58
CA LEU A 221 17.56 -6.67 -5.38
C LEU A 221 18.06 -7.94 -4.70
N ASN A 222 17.14 -8.83 -4.32
CA ASN A 222 17.49 -10.14 -3.77
C ASN A 222 17.40 -11.20 -4.89
N ALA A 223 18.54 -11.76 -5.27
CA ALA A 223 18.69 -12.82 -6.26
C ALA A 223 18.97 -14.20 -5.64
N GLY A 224 19.07 -14.30 -4.31
CA GLY A 224 19.41 -15.55 -3.61
C GLY A 224 18.46 -16.72 -3.89
N ASN A 225 17.18 -16.43 -4.18
CA ASN A 225 16.19 -17.46 -4.54
C ASN A 225 15.99 -17.62 -6.06
N LEU A 226 16.70 -16.86 -6.88
CA LEU A 226 16.66 -16.98 -8.33
C LEU A 226 17.62 -18.08 -8.79
N GLN A 227 17.28 -18.72 -9.91
CA GLN A 227 18.16 -19.70 -10.54
C GLN A 227 19.18 -18.97 -11.42
N ASN A 228 20.30 -19.62 -11.71
CA ASN A 228 21.27 -19.07 -12.66
C ASN A 228 20.59 -18.88 -14.02
N GLY A 229 20.69 -17.68 -14.59
CA GLY A 229 19.95 -17.34 -15.80
C GLY A 229 19.76 -15.84 -16.02
N THR A 230 19.09 -15.50 -17.11
CA THR A 230 18.76 -14.12 -17.46
C THR A 230 17.33 -13.79 -17.03
N TYR A 231 17.13 -12.56 -16.56
CA TYR A 231 15.85 -12.00 -16.14
C TYR A 231 15.68 -10.58 -16.70
N LEU A 232 14.46 -10.05 -16.68
CA LEU A 232 14.15 -8.70 -17.15
C LEU A 232 13.57 -7.85 -16.04
N ILE A 233 14.11 -6.66 -15.84
CA ILE A 233 13.54 -5.62 -14.98
C ILE A 233 12.85 -4.59 -15.88
N TYR A 234 11.56 -4.41 -15.69
CA TYR A 234 10.75 -3.39 -16.34
C TYR A 234 10.43 -2.28 -15.35
N LEU A 235 10.65 -1.04 -15.75
CA LEU A 235 10.16 0.16 -15.10
C LEU A 235 9.10 0.79 -15.98
N THR A 236 7.94 1.13 -15.42
CA THR A 236 6.89 1.91 -16.08
C THR A 236 6.53 3.12 -15.21
N SER A 237 6.48 4.32 -15.82
CA SER A 237 6.02 5.54 -15.16
C SER A 237 5.35 6.46 -16.18
N GLY A 238 4.02 6.57 -16.12
CA GLY A 238 3.25 7.26 -17.16
C GLY A 238 3.52 6.68 -18.56
N LYS A 239 4.11 7.49 -19.44
CA LYS A 239 4.51 7.09 -20.80
C LYS A 239 5.91 6.48 -20.86
N THR A 240 6.74 6.69 -19.84
CA THR A 240 8.12 6.21 -19.79
C THR A 240 8.15 4.72 -19.48
N ARG A 241 8.86 3.96 -20.31
CA ARG A 241 9.09 2.52 -20.11
C ARG A 241 10.57 2.23 -20.30
N LEU A 242 11.21 1.66 -19.29
CA LEU A 242 12.62 1.26 -19.34
C LEU A 242 12.72 -0.23 -19.04
N THR A 243 13.66 -0.89 -19.70
CA THR A 243 13.93 -2.31 -19.48
C THR A 243 15.42 -2.55 -19.33
N LYS A 244 15.81 -3.38 -18.36
CA LYS A 244 17.19 -3.83 -18.16
C LYS A 244 17.25 -5.34 -17.97
N LYS A 245 18.26 -5.96 -18.57
CA LYS A 245 18.58 -7.37 -18.37
C LYS A 245 19.34 -7.53 -17.06
N LEU A 246 18.93 -8.49 -16.25
CA LEU A 246 19.61 -8.94 -15.06
C LEU A 246 20.16 -10.35 -15.32
N LEU A 247 21.46 -10.54 -15.16
CA LEU A 247 22.09 -11.86 -15.21
C LEU A 247 22.34 -12.34 -13.78
N VAL A 248 21.79 -13.50 -13.42
CA VAL A 248 22.02 -14.16 -12.13
C VAL A 248 23.05 -15.26 -12.32
N GLN A 249 24.14 -15.21 -11.56
CA GLN A 249 25.22 -16.18 -11.58
C GLN A 249 25.74 -16.40 -10.15
N LYS A 250 25.39 -17.55 -9.58
CA LYS A 250 25.92 -18.08 -8.31
C LYS A 250 27.13 -18.96 -8.54
#